data_AF-A0A821J5Z5-F1
#
_entry.id   AF-A0A821J5Z5-F1
#
_cell.length_a   1.000
_cell.length_b   1.000
_cell.length_c   1.000
_cell.angle_alpha   90.00
_cell.angle_beta   90.00
_cell.angle_gamma   90.00
#
_symmetry.space_group_name_H-M   'P 1'
#
loop_
_entity.id
_entity.type
_entity.pdbx_description
1 polymer ?
#
loop_
_entity_poly.entity_id
_entity_poly.type
_entity_poly.pdbx_seq_one_letter_code
_entity_poly.pdbx_strand_id
1 'polypeptide(L)'
;MINSFGFIMIETFFFYKDSEQGEDQWRDFTGLESKEIRRGFIRKVYSILMIQLVITFGLIAIFHFILSIHDYVRSSNGPWFYWILYIVFLVIYCVLICSQRAARRFPLNLILLDILMGMISAYYKIESVLIAVGITVFVCLGITLFSFQTKYDFTSCFGVLLVISLIFLAFGIVCIFTYSRFLAVDTRLLIGGKQHEISAEDHVFASLMLYIDVLYIFIYILSLLGNWK
;
A
#
# COMPACT_ATOMS: atom_id res chain seq x y z
N MET A 1 14.62 66.60 36.60
CA MET A 1 15.67 65.69 36.06
C MET A 1 15.19 64.25 35.83
N ILE A 2 13.88 64.00 35.68
CA ILE A 2 13.31 62.63 35.56
C ILE A 2 12.93 62.27 34.10
N ASN A 3 12.97 63.22 33.16
CA ASN A 3 12.33 63.06 31.84
C ASN A 3 13.21 62.50 30.71
N SER A 4 14.47 62.14 30.95
CA SER A 4 15.36 61.59 29.90
C SER A 4 15.55 60.07 30.03
N PHE A 5 15.68 59.55 31.25
CA PHE A 5 15.87 58.11 31.49
C PHE A 5 14.62 57.27 31.19
N GLY A 6 13.42 57.78 31.49
CA GLY A 6 12.17 57.10 31.18
C GLY A 6 11.87 57.03 29.68
N PHE A 7 12.25 58.07 28.92
CA PHE A 7 12.05 58.12 27.47
C PHE A 7 12.95 57.12 26.73
N ILE A 8 14.23 57.01 27.14
CA ILE A 8 15.18 56.04 26.57
C ILE A 8 14.75 54.60 26.87
N MET A 9 14.23 54.33 28.08
CA MET A 9 13.74 53.00 28.45
C MET A 9 12.49 52.60 27.64
N ILE A 10 11.58 53.55 27.37
CA ILE A 10 10.39 53.31 26.54
C ILE A 10 10.78 53.05 25.08
N GLU A 11 11.70 53.83 24.50
CA GLU A 11 12.24 53.61 23.15
C GLU A 11 12.96 52.25 23.05
N THR A 12 13.77 51.89 24.05
CA THR A 12 14.48 50.59 24.06
C THR A 12 13.51 49.42 24.22
N PHE A 13 12.45 49.58 25.03
CA PHE A 13 11.41 48.56 25.19
C PHE A 13 10.52 48.44 23.95
N PHE A 14 10.22 49.55 23.28
CA PHE A 14 9.48 49.56 22.01
C PHE A 14 10.31 48.94 20.89
N PHE A 15 11.60 49.28 20.79
CA PHE A 15 12.55 48.71 19.84
C PHE A 15 12.81 47.21 20.11
N TYR A 16 12.91 46.80 21.38
CA TYR A 16 13.01 45.38 21.77
C TYR A 16 11.74 44.61 21.38
N LYS A 17 10.55 45.20 21.62
CA LYS A 17 9.27 44.59 21.25
C LYS A 17 9.07 44.47 19.73
N ASP A 18 9.49 45.46 18.94
CA ASP A 18 9.48 45.37 17.48
C ASP A 18 10.47 44.30 16.96
N SER A 19 11.59 44.08 17.65
CA SER A 19 12.56 43.03 17.29
C SER A 19 12.06 41.61 17.58
N GLU A 20 11.39 41.36 18.71
CA GLU A 20 10.72 40.08 18.99
C GLU A 20 9.56 39.83 18.02
N GLN A 21 8.76 40.87 17.75
CA GLN A 21 7.60 40.77 16.84
C GLN A 21 8.04 40.55 15.38
N GLY A 22 9.20 41.08 14.99
CA GLY A 22 9.88 40.76 13.74
C GLY A 22 10.38 39.32 13.70
N GLU A 23 11.12 38.86 14.72
CA GLU A 23 11.63 37.49 14.78
C GLU A 23 10.51 36.43 14.76
N ASP A 24 9.41 36.64 15.48
CA ASP A 24 8.28 35.72 15.49
C ASP A 24 7.61 35.63 14.11
N GLN A 25 7.45 36.76 13.42
CA GLN A 25 6.92 36.80 12.07
C GLN A 25 7.87 36.14 11.05
N TRP A 26 9.18 36.32 11.19
CA TRP A 26 10.18 35.65 10.36
C TRP A 26 10.24 34.13 10.63
N ARG A 27 10.09 33.69 11.88
CA ARG A 27 10.05 32.27 12.26
C ARG A 27 8.76 31.59 11.78
N ASP A 28 7.62 32.28 11.83
CA ASP A 28 6.38 31.79 11.25
C ASP A 28 6.46 31.73 9.72
N PHE A 29 6.97 32.78 9.05
CA PHE A 29 7.15 32.80 7.61
C PHE A 29 8.07 31.68 7.10
N THR A 30 9.24 31.50 7.72
CA THR A 30 10.18 30.41 7.39
C THR A 30 9.61 29.02 7.76
N GLY A 31 8.81 28.94 8.83
CA GLY A 31 8.05 27.75 9.20
C GLY A 31 6.97 27.37 8.19
N LEU A 32 6.27 28.35 7.62
CA LEU A 32 5.26 28.14 6.58
C LEU A 32 5.91 27.72 5.26
N GLU A 33 6.99 28.38 4.84
CA GLU A 33 7.74 28.05 3.62
C GLU A 33 8.27 26.61 3.66
N SER A 34 8.91 26.20 4.75
CA SER A 34 9.43 24.83 4.91
C SER A 34 8.32 23.77 4.88
N LYS A 35 7.15 24.05 5.48
CA LYS A 35 5.97 23.18 5.40
C LYS A 35 5.38 23.12 4.00
N GLU A 36 5.36 24.22 3.25
CA GLU A 36 4.87 24.27 1.87
C GLU A 36 5.79 23.53 0.90
N ILE A 37 7.11 23.71 1.00
CA ILE A 37 8.11 22.98 0.21
C ILE A 37 7.97 21.47 0.44
N ARG A 38 7.85 21.04 1.70
CA ARG A 38 7.64 19.63 2.06
C ARG A 38 6.35 19.07 1.47
N ARG A 39 5.24 19.82 1.54
CA ARG A 39 3.95 19.44 0.94
C ARG A 39 4.02 19.36 -0.59
N GLY A 40 4.76 20.26 -1.24
CA GLY A 40 5.01 20.24 -2.68
C GLY A 40 5.82 19.01 -3.12
N PHE A 41 6.88 18.67 -2.37
CA PHE A 41 7.66 17.46 -2.58
C PHE A 41 6.80 16.20 -2.46
N ILE A 42 6.02 16.09 -1.38
CA ILE A 42 5.11 14.97 -1.11
C ILE A 42 4.11 14.80 -2.27
N ARG A 43 3.45 15.88 -2.70
CA ARG A 43 2.48 15.83 -3.81
C ARG A 43 3.11 15.31 -5.10
N LYS A 44 4.35 15.72 -5.39
CA LYS A 44 5.09 15.26 -6.57
C LYS A 44 5.39 13.76 -6.51
N VAL A 45 5.80 13.24 -5.35
CA VAL A 45 6.09 11.81 -5.15
C VAL A 45 4.83 10.96 -5.33
N TYR A 46 3.72 11.34 -4.66
CA TYR A 46 2.47 10.59 -4.77
C TYR A 46 1.86 10.66 -6.17
N SER A 47 2.03 11.78 -6.88
CA SER A 47 1.56 11.88 -8.27
C SER A 47 2.28 10.90 -9.20
N ILE A 48 3.59 10.72 -9.02
CA ILE A 48 4.38 9.74 -9.78
C ILE A 48 3.92 8.30 -9.45
N LEU A 49 3.71 8.00 -8.17
CA LEU A 49 3.23 6.69 -7.72
C LEU A 49 1.87 6.32 -8.33
N MET A 50 0.95 7.27 -8.39
CA MET A 50 -0.38 7.06 -8.96
C MET A 50 -0.31 6.75 -10.46
N ILE A 51 0.54 7.47 -11.20
CA ILE A 51 0.79 7.20 -12.63
C ILE A 51 1.41 5.80 -12.81
N GLN A 52 2.41 5.46 -11.99
CA GLN A 52 3.08 4.16 -12.06
C GLN A 52 2.08 3.00 -11.83
N LEU A 53 1.16 3.16 -10.89
CA LEU A 53 0.17 2.14 -10.54
C LEU A 53 -0.87 1.94 -11.65
N VAL A 54 -1.25 3.01 -12.37
CA VAL A 54 -2.09 2.92 -13.59
C VAL A 54 -1.35 2.22 -14.72
N ILE A 55 -0.08 2.56 -14.97
CA ILE A 55 0.74 1.93 -16.01
C ILE A 55 0.91 0.43 -15.71
N THR A 56 1.19 0.09 -14.46
CA THR A 56 1.36 -1.30 -14.01
C THR A 56 0.08 -2.10 -14.25
N PHE A 57 -1.09 -1.57 -13.86
CA PHE A 57 -2.37 -2.23 -14.11
C PHE A 57 -2.62 -2.43 -15.62
N GLY A 58 -2.35 -1.41 -16.44
CA GLY A 58 -2.50 -1.49 -17.90
C GLY A 58 -1.59 -2.55 -18.53
N LEU A 59 -0.32 -2.61 -18.12
CA LEU A 59 0.63 -3.61 -18.62
C LEU A 59 0.22 -5.03 -18.22
N ILE A 60 -0.17 -5.24 -16.96
CA ILE A 60 -0.67 -6.53 -16.48
C ILE A 60 -1.87 -6.97 -17.32
N ALA A 61 -2.83 -6.08 -17.57
CA ALA A 61 -3.99 -6.38 -18.40
C ALA A 61 -3.58 -6.77 -19.82
N ILE A 62 -2.70 -5.98 -20.48
CA ILE A 62 -2.21 -6.26 -21.84
C ILE A 62 -1.52 -7.64 -21.89
N PHE A 63 -0.62 -7.94 -20.95
CA PHE A 63 0.09 -9.22 -20.93
C PHE A 63 -0.83 -10.41 -20.66
N HIS A 64 -1.90 -10.25 -19.86
CA HIS A 64 -2.89 -11.32 -19.66
C HIS A 64 -3.78 -11.55 -20.88
N PHE A 65 -4.12 -10.51 -21.65
CA PHE A 65 -4.90 -10.66 -22.88
C PHE A 65 -4.10 -11.29 -24.04
N ILE A 66 -2.77 -11.26 -23.98
CA ILE A 66 -1.90 -11.93 -24.96
C ILE A 66 -1.81 -13.42 -24.58
N LEU A 67 -2.68 -14.25 -25.18
CA LEU A 67 -2.71 -15.71 -24.96
C LEU A 67 -1.34 -16.39 -25.12
N SER A 68 -0.45 -15.87 -25.98
CA SER A 68 0.86 -16.46 -26.26
C SER A 68 1.78 -16.61 -25.04
N ILE A 69 1.60 -15.81 -23.98
CA ILE A 69 2.48 -15.87 -22.81
C ILE A 69 2.12 -17.09 -21.94
N HIS A 70 0.83 -17.42 -21.81
CA HIS A 70 0.36 -18.55 -21.02
C HIS A 70 0.86 -19.91 -21.56
N ASP A 71 0.92 -20.06 -22.89
CA ASP A 71 1.43 -21.28 -23.51
C ASP A 71 2.95 -21.44 -23.32
N TYR A 72 3.69 -20.32 -23.32
CA TYR A 72 5.13 -20.32 -23.07
C TYR A 72 5.47 -20.60 -21.60
N VAL A 73 4.69 -20.07 -20.66
CA VAL A 73 4.83 -20.30 -19.21
C VAL A 73 4.69 -21.80 -18.86
N ARG A 74 3.82 -22.53 -19.57
CA ARG A 74 3.58 -23.97 -19.35
C ARG A 74 4.59 -24.88 -20.09
N SER A 75 5.42 -24.32 -20.96
CA SER A 75 6.48 -25.05 -21.65
C SER A 75 7.65 -25.39 -20.71
N SER A 76 8.42 -26.42 -21.04
CA SER A 76 9.56 -26.90 -20.23
C SER A 76 10.64 -25.83 -19.99
N ASN A 77 10.70 -24.78 -20.81
CA ASN A 77 11.62 -23.64 -20.68
C ASN A 77 11.05 -22.46 -19.87
N GLY A 78 9.75 -22.49 -19.53
CA GLY A 78 9.06 -21.43 -18.81
C GLY A 78 9.67 -21.07 -17.45
N PRO A 79 10.02 -22.05 -16.59
CA PRO A 79 10.60 -21.77 -15.26
C PRO A 79 11.95 -21.05 -15.33
N TRP A 80 12.79 -21.36 -16.32
CA TRP A 80 14.09 -20.72 -16.48
C TRP A 80 13.96 -19.23 -16.84
N PHE A 81 13.02 -18.89 -17.72
CA PHE A 81 12.76 -17.50 -18.09
C PHE A 81 12.23 -16.68 -16.91
N TYR A 82 11.40 -17.27 -16.05
CA TYR A 82 10.92 -16.64 -14.81
C TYR A 82 12.08 -16.24 -13.88
N TRP A 83 13.04 -17.15 -13.62
CA TRP A 83 14.20 -16.85 -12.76
C TRP A 83 15.11 -15.78 -13.36
N ILE A 84 15.30 -15.79 -14.68
CA ILE A 84 16.08 -14.76 -15.39
C ILE A 84 15.43 -13.39 -15.23
N LEU A 85 14.11 -13.28 -15.46
CA LEU A 85 13.38 -12.03 -15.27
C LEU A 85 13.47 -11.53 -13.82
N TYR A 86 13.38 -12.42 -12.85
CA TYR A 86 13.51 -12.08 -11.43
C TYR A 86 14.92 -11.54 -11.08
N ILE A 87 15.97 -12.17 -11.60
CA ILE A 87 17.36 -11.72 -11.42
C ILE A 87 17.57 -10.34 -12.06
N VAL A 88 17.06 -10.15 -13.29
CA VAL A 88 17.16 -8.86 -13.99
C VAL A 88 16.44 -7.76 -13.22
N PHE A 89 15.23 -8.03 -12.70
CA PHE A 89 14.49 -7.11 -11.84
C PHE A 89 15.31 -6.73 -10.59
N LEU A 90 15.89 -7.72 -9.91
CA LEU A 90 16.69 -7.50 -8.70
C LEU A 90 17.94 -6.66 -8.98
N VAL A 91 18.66 -6.94 -10.08
CA VAL A 91 19.84 -6.15 -10.48
C VAL A 91 19.47 -4.70 -10.78
N ILE A 92 18.39 -4.47 -11.53
CA ILE A 92 17.91 -3.12 -11.85
C ILE A 92 17.51 -2.38 -10.56
N TYR A 93 16.79 -3.05 -9.66
CA TYR A 93 16.41 -2.51 -8.36
C TYR A 93 17.63 -2.12 -7.51
N CYS A 94 18.64 -2.99 -7.42
CA CYS A 94 19.89 -2.70 -6.73
C CYS A 94 20.65 -1.51 -7.35
N VAL A 95 20.70 -1.42 -8.68
CA VAL A 95 21.34 -0.28 -9.37
C VAL A 95 20.62 1.03 -9.08
N LEU A 96 19.28 1.03 -9.00
CA LEU A 96 18.50 2.22 -8.65
C LEU A 96 18.75 2.69 -7.21
N ILE A 97 18.89 1.76 -6.26
CA ILE A 97 19.22 2.08 -4.86
C ILE A 97 20.67 2.58 -4.75
N CYS A 98 21.62 1.85 -5.34
CA CYS A 98 23.04 2.17 -5.22
C CYS A 98 23.43 3.43 -6.01
N SER A 99 22.68 3.78 -7.06
CA SER A 99 22.98 4.89 -7.96
C SER A 99 21.86 5.93 -8.01
N GLN A 100 21.92 6.92 -7.12
CA GLN A 100 21.01 8.08 -7.13
C GLN A 100 20.99 8.80 -8.50
N ARG A 101 22.10 8.75 -9.25
CA ARG A 101 22.22 9.35 -10.60
C ARG A 101 21.43 8.58 -11.66
N ALA A 102 21.34 7.26 -11.53
CA ALA A 102 20.49 6.42 -12.36
C ALA A 102 19.02 6.60 -11.98
N ALA A 103 18.68 6.63 -10.68
CA ALA A 103 17.31 6.90 -10.22
C ALA A 103 16.74 8.25 -10.69
N ARG A 104 17.60 9.25 -10.95
CA ARG A 104 17.21 10.56 -11.49
C ARG A 104 17.00 10.58 -13.01
N ARG A 105 17.28 9.49 -13.75
CA ARG A 105 16.98 9.36 -15.19
C ARG A 105 15.49 9.06 -15.38
N PHE A 106 14.68 10.09 -15.17
CA PHE A 106 13.25 10.06 -15.45
C PHE A 106 13.01 10.14 -16.97
N PRO A 107 12.07 9.38 -17.57
CA PRO A 107 11.17 8.37 -16.99
C PRO A 107 11.57 6.90 -17.28
N LEU A 108 12.60 6.65 -18.10
CA LEU A 108 12.87 5.33 -18.69
C LEU A 108 13.04 4.20 -17.66
N ASN A 109 13.66 4.50 -16.52
CA ASN A 109 13.91 3.51 -15.48
C ASN A 109 12.62 3.02 -14.78
N LEU A 110 11.58 3.85 -14.75
CA LEU A 110 10.27 3.46 -14.18
C LEU A 110 9.51 2.56 -15.15
N ILE A 111 9.49 2.94 -16.44
CA ILE A 111 8.80 2.18 -17.48
C ILE A 111 9.43 0.78 -17.63
N LEU A 112 10.76 0.68 -17.56
CA LEU A 112 11.46 -0.60 -17.61
C LEU A 112 11.07 -1.50 -16.42
N LEU A 113 10.95 -0.94 -15.22
CA LEU A 113 10.54 -1.66 -14.03
C LEU A 113 9.10 -2.19 -14.16
N ASP A 114 8.18 -1.35 -14.64
CA ASP A 114 6.77 -1.71 -14.82
C ASP A 114 6.58 -2.80 -15.89
N ILE A 115 7.39 -2.78 -16.96
CA ILE A 115 7.38 -3.84 -18.00
C ILE A 115 7.85 -5.17 -17.41
N LEU A 116 8.94 -5.18 -16.64
CA LEU A 116 9.46 -6.39 -16.01
C LEU A 116 8.45 -6.97 -15.01
N MET A 117 7.82 -6.11 -14.20
CA MET A 117 6.76 -6.51 -13.27
C MET A 117 5.55 -7.09 -14.00
N GLY A 118 5.12 -6.46 -15.11
CA GLY A 118 4.05 -6.96 -15.97
C GLY A 118 4.35 -8.33 -16.56
N MET A 119 5.58 -8.56 -17.04
CA MET A 119 6.02 -9.85 -17.57
C MET A 119 6.05 -10.95 -16.49
N ILE A 120 6.51 -10.63 -15.28
CA ILE A 120 6.50 -11.56 -14.15
C ILE A 120 5.06 -11.92 -13.76
N SER A 121 4.14 -10.94 -13.78
CA SER A 121 2.73 -11.15 -13.44
C SER A 121 2.01 -12.18 -14.33
N ALA A 122 2.46 -12.34 -15.58
CA ALA A 122 1.89 -13.29 -16.53
C ALA A 122 2.14 -14.76 -16.15
N TYR A 123 3.06 -15.03 -15.21
CA TYR A 123 3.28 -16.36 -14.64
C TYR A 123 2.27 -16.72 -13.54
N TYR A 124 1.52 -15.73 -13.04
CA TYR A 124 0.52 -15.90 -11.99
C TYR A 124 -0.89 -15.92 -12.59
N LYS A 125 -1.81 -16.63 -11.92
CA LYS A 125 -3.22 -16.67 -12.32
C LYS A 125 -3.86 -15.29 -12.23
N ILE A 126 -4.66 -14.91 -13.22
CA ILE A 126 -5.30 -13.58 -13.32
C ILE A 126 -6.10 -13.22 -12.06
N GLU A 127 -6.81 -14.18 -11.49
CA GLU A 127 -7.60 -14.01 -10.26
C GLU A 127 -6.72 -13.54 -9.08
N SER A 128 -5.56 -14.19 -8.89
CA SER A 128 -4.62 -13.85 -7.83
C SER A 128 -3.96 -12.49 -8.07
N VAL A 129 -3.65 -12.18 -9.33
CA VAL A 129 -3.01 -10.92 -9.71
C VAL A 129 -3.96 -9.74 -9.54
N LEU A 130 -5.23 -9.87 -9.95
CA LEU A 130 -6.23 -8.81 -9.81
C LEU A 130 -6.54 -8.50 -8.34
N ILE A 131 -6.64 -9.52 -7.49
CA ILE A 131 -6.82 -9.33 -6.04
C ILE A 131 -5.61 -8.59 -5.45
N ALA A 132 -4.38 -9.02 -5.77
CA ALA A 132 -3.16 -8.39 -5.27
C ALA A 132 -3.05 -6.91 -5.68
N VAL A 133 -3.26 -6.62 -6.98
CA VAL A 133 -3.22 -5.24 -7.50
C VAL A 133 -4.31 -4.39 -6.86
N GLY A 134 -5.54 -4.91 -6.73
CA GLY A 134 -6.66 -4.19 -6.10
C GLY A 134 -6.36 -3.76 -4.66
N ILE A 135 -5.70 -4.62 -3.88
CA ILE A 135 -5.27 -4.31 -2.51
C ILE A 135 -4.17 -3.24 -2.51
N THR A 136 -3.17 -3.37 -3.39
CA THR A 136 -2.11 -2.36 -3.51
C THR A 136 -2.69 -1.00 -3.88
N VAL A 137 -3.62 -0.94 -4.83
CA VAL A 137 -4.34 0.28 -5.21
C VAL A 137 -5.07 0.86 -4.00
N PHE A 138 -5.82 0.03 -3.27
CA PHE A 138 -6.59 0.47 -2.10
C PHE A 138 -5.69 1.08 -1.02
N VAL A 139 -4.60 0.40 -0.66
CA VAL A 139 -3.65 0.89 0.36
C VAL A 139 -2.96 2.17 -0.11
N CYS A 140 -2.46 2.20 -1.35
CA CYS A 140 -1.79 3.38 -1.92
C CYS A 140 -2.74 4.58 -2.01
N LEU A 141 -4.00 4.38 -2.41
CA LEU A 141 -5.03 5.41 -2.42
C LEU A 141 -5.34 5.92 -1.01
N GLY A 142 -5.51 5.02 -0.04
CA GLY A 142 -5.75 5.40 1.36
C GLY A 142 -4.64 6.27 1.93
N ILE A 143 -3.38 5.88 1.70
CA ILE A 143 -2.20 6.67 2.12
C ILE A 143 -2.15 8.01 1.37
N THR A 144 -2.44 8.03 0.07
CA THR A 144 -2.40 9.25 -0.75
C THR A 144 -3.48 10.25 -0.31
N LEU A 145 -4.72 9.79 -0.11
CA LEU A 145 -5.83 10.61 0.38
C LEU A 145 -5.54 11.14 1.78
N PHE A 146 -5.02 10.30 2.67
CA PHE A 146 -4.59 10.72 4.00
C PHE A 146 -3.47 11.76 3.96
N SER A 147 -2.49 11.58 3.08
CA SER A 147 -1.39 12.52 2.88
C SER A 147 -1.87 13.87 2.31
N PHE A 148 -3.02 13.93 1.64
CA PHE A 148 -3.60 15.19 1.14
C PHE A 148 -4.58 15.84 2.11
N GLN A 149 -5.31 15.06 2.90
CA GLN A 149 -6.29 15.58 3.88
C GLN A 149 -5.63 16.09 5.17
N THR A 150 -4.45 15.59 5.51
CA THR A 150 -3.82 15.91 6.79
C THR A 150 -3.16 17.30 6.75
N LYS A 151 -3.95 18.33 7.11
CA LYS A 151 -3.46 19.70 7.41
C LYS A 151 -2.58 19.76 8.66
N TYR A 152 -2.57 18.72 9.49
CA TYR A 152 -1.82 18.64 10.74
C TYR A 152 -0.52 17.87 10.57
N ASP A 153 0.56 18.31 11.22
CA ASP A 153 1.86 17.66 11.13
C ASP A 153 1.74 16.15 11.41
N PHE A 154 2.49 15.34 10.64
CA PHE A 154 2.68 13.89 10.83
C PHE A 154 3.34 13.62 12.19
N THR A 155 2.63 13.85 13.29
CA THR A 155 3.12 13.63 14.64
C THR A 155 3.05 12.13 14.94
N SER A 156 4.04 11.43 14.38
CA SER A 156 4.63 10.10 14.59
C SER A 156 3.79 8.88 15.03
N CYS A 157 2.69 9.02 15.77
CA CYS A 157 1.88 7.87 16.21
C CYS A 157 0.64 7.69 15.34
N PHE A 158 -0.11 8.75 15.03
CA PHE A 158 -1.36 8.65 14.28
C PHE A 158 -1.14 8.19 12.82
N GLY A 159 -0.09 8.69 12.15
CA GLY A 159 0.26 8.25 10.80
C GLY A 159 0.68 6.78 10.74
N VAL A 160 1.44 6.30 11.74
CA VAL A 160 1.85 4.88 11.82
C VAL A 160 0.65 4.00 12.15
N LEU A 161 -0.22 4.40 13.07
CA LEU A 161 -1.47 3.69 13.39
C LEU A 161 -2.39 3.58 12.17
N LEU A 162 -2.46 4.62 11.34
CA LEU A 162 -3.25 4.58 10.10
C LEU A 162 -2.65 3.60 9.09
N VAL A 163 -1.33 3.62 8.88
CA VAL A 163 -0.67 2.66 7.98
C VAL A 163 -0.89 1.24 8.47
N ILE A 164 -0.72 0.97 9.77
CA ILE A 164 -1.02 -0.31 10.38
C ILE A 164 -2.50 -0.67 10.16
N SER A 165 -3.42 0.25 10.42
CA SER A 165 -4.86 0.03 10.23
C SER A 165 -5.22 -0.30 8.78
N LEU A 166 -4.63 0.39 7.79
CA LEU A 166 -4.82 0.08 6.37
C LEU A 166 -4.27 -1.29 5.99
N ILE A 167 -3.13 -1.70 6.55
CA ILE A 167 -2.57 -3.04 6.34
C ILE A 167 -3.49 -4.10 6.94
N PHE A 168 -3.99 -3.91 8.16
CA PHE A 168 -4.95 -4.83 8.79
C PHE A 168 -6.28 -4.88 8.03
N LEU A 169 -6.75 -3.75 7.51
CA LEU A 169 -7.97 -3.69 6.70
C LEU A 169 -7.78 -4.41 5.36
N ALA A 170 -6.65 -4.19 4.68
CA ALA A 170 -6.28 -4.91 3.46
C ALA A 170 -6.21 -6.42 3.68
N PHE A 171 -5.59 -6.85 4.80
CA PHE A 171 -5.55 -8.24 5.21
C PHE A 171 -6.96 -8.80 5.49
N GLY A 172 -7.80 -8.04 6.22
CA GLY A 172 -9.19 -8.40 6.48
C GLY A 172 -10.01 -8.56 5.18
N ILE A 173 -9.81 -7.68 4.20
CA ILE A 173 -10.44 -7.76 2.88
C ILE A 173 -10.06 -9.07 2.16
N VAL A 174 -8.78 -9.44 2.14
CA VAL A 174 -8.31 -10.72 1.55
C VAL A 174 -8.98 -11.91 2.23
N CYS A 175 -8.99 -11.89 3.57
CA CYS A 175 -9.60 -12.95 4.37
C CYS A 175 -11.10 -13.06 4.08
N ILE A 176 -11.82 -11.94 4.02
CA ILE A 176 -13.24 -11.94 3.68
C ILE A 176 -13.47 -12.54 2.29
N PHE A 177 -12.80 -12.05 1.24
CA PHE A 177 -13.06 -12.53 -0.13
C PHE A 177 -12.65 -13.99 -0.37
N THR A 178 -11.59 -14.45 0.29
CA THR A 178 -11.09 -15.83 0.13
C THR A 178 -11.91 -16.82 0.96
N TYR A 179 -12.19 -16.50 2.23
CA TYR A 179 -12.85 -17.43 3.16
C TYR A 179 -14.38 -17.37 3.10
N SER A 180 -14.98 -16.21 2.81
CA SER A 180 -16.44 -16.15 2.63
C SER A 180 -16.89 -17.04 1.48
N ARG A 181 -16.07 -17.23 0.45
CA ARG A 181 -16.36 -18.15 -0.66
C ARG A 181 -16.35 -19.62 -0.21
N PHE A 182 -15.38 -20.04 0.60
CA PHE A 182 -15.35 -21.40 1.15
C PHE A 182 -16.55 -21.62 2.08
N LEU A 183 -16.69 -20.79 3.11
CA LEU A 183 -17.76 -20.92 4.09
C LEU A 183 -19.16 -20.84 3.46
N ALA A 184 -19.37 -19.97 2.44
CA ALA A 184 -20.64 -19.89 1.74
C ALA A 184 -20.92 -21.08 0.81
N VAL A 185 -19.90 -21.71 0.23
CA VAL A 185 -20.06 -22.95 -0.56
C VAL A 185 -20.41 -24.10 0.36
N ASP A 186 -19.72 -24.23 1.49
CA ASP A 186 -19.96 -25.30 2.48
C ASP A 186 -21.33 -25.12 3.15
N THR A 187 -21.70 -23.88 3.50
CA THR A 187 -23.05 -23.58 4.02
C THR A 187 -24.15 -23.86 2.98
N ARG A 188 -23.92 -23.62 1.68
CA ARG A 188 -24.88 -23.95 0.62
C ARG A 188 -25.02 -25.45 0.40
N LEU A 189 -23.94 -26.21 0.57
CA LEU A 189 -23.95 -27.67 0.55
C LEU A 189 -24.72 -28.22 1.76
N LEU A 190 -24.56 -27.61 2.93
CA LEU A 190 -25.27 -27.95 4.17
C LEU A 190 -26.76 -27.56 4.17
N ILE A 191 -27.15 -26.46 3.52
CA ILE A 191 -28.55 -26.00 3.50
C ILE A 191 -29.40 -26.76 2.47
N GLY A 192 -28.79 -27.55 1.58
CA GLY A 192 -29.51 -28.44 0.66
C GLY A 192 -30.31 -27.69 -0.40
N GLY A 193 -29.73 -27.52 -1.59
CA GLY A 193 -30.45 -26.98 -2.74
C GLY A 193 -31.50 -27.96 -3.26
N LYS A 194 -32.76 -27.79 -2.82
CA LYS A 194 -34.00 -28.42 -3.33
C LYS A 194 -33.95 -29.97 -3.44
N GLN A 195 -34.50 -30.63 -2.41
CA GLN A 195 -35.05 -32.00 -2.36
C GLN A 195 -34.41 -33.04 -1.43
N HIS A 196 -33.68 -32.66 -0.37
CA HIS A 196 -33.51 -33.58 0.78
C HIS A 196 -33.64 -32.77 2.08
N GLU A 197 -34.77 -32.95 2.78
CA GLU A 197 -34.92 -32.52 4.16
C GLU A 197 -33.91 -33.32 4.99
N ILE A 198 -32.94 -32.60 5.54
CA ILE A 198 -31.95 -33.08 6.49
C ILE A 198 -32.71 -33.65 7.70
N SER A 199 -32.64 -34.97 7.90
CA SER A 199 -33.28 -35.66 9.02
C SER A 199 -32.56 -35.27 10.31
N ALA A 200 -33.22 -35.37 11.47
CA ALA A 200 -32.69 -34.93 12.77
C ALA A 200 -31.32 -35.56 13.18
N GLU A 201 -30.86 -36.57 12.43
CA GLU A 201 -29.59 -37.28 12.57
C GLU A 201 -28.40 -36.56 11.90
N ASP A 202 -28.66 -35.62 10.98
CA ASP A 202 -27.66 -34.90 10.18
C ASP A 202 -27.16 -33.59 10.84
N HIS A 203 -27.77 -33.14 11.94
CA HIS A 203 -27.32 -31.94 12.66
C HIS A 203 -25.91 -32.10 13.24
N VAL A 204 -25.53 -33.32 13.62
CA VAL A 204 -24.17 -33.64 14.08
C VAL A 204 -23.17 -33.49 12.94
N PHE A 205 -23.52 -33.95 11.74
CA PHE A 205 -22.68 -33.83 10.55
C PHE A 205 -22.53 -32.37 10.08
N ALA A 206 -23.61 -31.60 10.10
CA ALA A 206 -23.57 -30.17 9.80
C ALA A 206 -22.72 -29.38 10.80
N SER A 207 -22.86 -29.69 12.09
CA SER A 207 -22.01 -29.14 13.14
C SER A 207 -20.54 -29.51 12.95
N LEU A 208 -20.26 -30.75 12.53
CA LEU A 208 -18.89 -31.22 12.28
C LEU A 208 -18.23 -30.53 11.08
N MET A 209 -18.98 -30.25 10.00
CA MET A 209 -18.47 -29.50 8.85
C MET A 209 -18.17 -28.05 9.22
N LEU A 210 -19.07 -27.37 9.92
CA LEU A 210 -18.81 -26.02 10.45
C LEU A 210 -17.62 -26.00 11.41
N TYR A 211 -17.45 -27.04 12.23
CA TYR A 211 -16.31 -27.16 13.13
C TYR A 211 -15.00 -27.36 12.39
N ILE A 212 -15.00 -28.14 11.31
CA ILE A 212 -13.83 -28.31 10.43
C ILE A 212 -13.45 -26.98 9.77
N ASP A 213 -14.40 -26.18 9.31
CA ASP A 213 -14.13 -24.84 8.75
C ASP A 213 -13.48 -23.91 9.78
N VAL A 214 -14.00 -23.90 11.01
CA VAL A 214 -13.42 -23.15 12.13
C VAL A 214 -12.00 -23.63 12.45
N LEU A 215 -11.75 -24.95 12.43
CA LEU A 215 -10.41 -25.52 12.63
C LEU A 215 -9.44 -25.12 11.50
N TYR A 216 -9.88 -25.09 10.25
CA TYR A 216 -9.03 -24.64 9.14
C TYR A 216 -8.68 -23.16 9.24
N ILE A 217 -9.64 -22.31 9.64
CA ILE A 217 -9.37 -20.89 9.94
C ILE A 217 -8.34 -20.77 11.07
N PHE A 218 -8.49 -21.57 12.13
CA PHE A 218 -7.58 -21.58 13.27
C PHE A 218 -6.16 -22.02 12.88
N ILE A 219 -6.00 -23.12 12.15
CA ILE A 219 -4.71 -23.63 11.67
C ILE A 219 -4.04 -22.63 10.72
N TYR A 220 -4.81 -21.95 9.89
CA TYR A 220 -4.27 -20.92 8.99
C TYR A 220 -3.78 -19.69 9.75
N ILE A 221 -4.53 -19.20 10.73
CA ILE A 221 -4.07 -18.12 11.62
C ILE A 221 -2.78 -18.56 12.33
N LEU A 222 -2.71 -19.81 12.80
CA LEU A 222 -1.49 -20.36 13.37
C LEU A 222 -0.35 -20.45 12.35
N SER A 223 -0.59 -20.81 11.09
CA SER A 223 0.44 -20.84 10.05
C SER A 223 0.94 -19.43 9.70
N LEU A 224 0.05 -18.44 9.72
CA LEU A 224 0.36 -17.04 9.43
C LEU A 224 1.12 -16.36 10.58
N LEU A 225 0.80 -16.72 11.84
CA LEU A 225 1.50 -16.26 13.04
C LEU A 225 2.75 -17.10 13.36
N GLY A 226 2.80 -18.34 12.90
CA GLY A 226 3.73 -19.37 13.36
C GLY A 226 4.92 -19.68 12.46
N ASN A 227 4.98 -19.18 11.22
CA ASN A 227 6.09 -19.52 10.33
C ASN A 227 7.22 -18.48 10.32
N TRP A 228 8.09 -18.60 11.33
CA TRP A 228 9.52 -18.39 11.17
C TRP A 228 10.27 -19.61 11.74
N LYS A 229 10.27 -20.73 11.01
CA LYS A 229 11.32 -21.75 10.98
C LYS A 229 11.12 -22.73 9.83
#